data_AF-A0A2V8DVQ9-F1
#
_entry.id   AF-A0A2V8DVQ9-F1
#
_cell.length_a   1.000
_cell.length_b   1.000
_cell.length_c   1.000
_cell.angle_alpha   90.00
_cell.angle_beta   90.00
_cell.angle_gamma   90.00
#
_symmetry.space_group_name_H-M   'P 1'
#
loop_
_entity.id
_entity.type
_entity.pdbx_description
1 polymer ?
#
loop_
_entity_poly.entity_id
_entity_poly.type
_entity_poly.pdbx_seq_one_letter_code
_entity_poly.pdbx_strand_id
1 'polypeptide(L)'
;TRLARRAFRRPVTSADIQPLYAFYERGRAQGDFESGIQAAVEAMLVSPEFLFRIEQDPQPAGAGKAYRISDVDLASRLSFFLWSSIPDDELLDLAERGGLSDPAALTRQVRRMLDDPRADALVSNFAGQWLHLRNVDTVKPDPVVLPFDEALRQAFRTETTLFVSSIFREDRSLLDLLTADYTFVNQRLAEHYGIPRVYGSQFRRVTLTDANRHGLLGQGSVLTVTSYPNRTSVVQRGKWILENLLGTPPPPPPPDVPELKAAPHGKVLSMREQMQVHRANAVCAACHARMDPIGFALENYDAVGRWRSEDAGTMIDASGKLPDGTDFQGPAGLSQLLLTRYRDDFVRTATEKLLTYALGRGVEYYDFPAVRSIDREAARDNYRISSLILAIVKSTPFQMRRASDS
;
A
#
# COMPACT_ATOMS: atom_id res chain seq x y z
N THR A 1 7.94 12.63 34.14
CA THR A 1 7.15 13.40 33.15
C THR A 1 7.57 13.13 31.71
N ARG A 2 8.87 13.09 31.36
CA ARG A 2 9.34 12.84 29.97
C ARG A 2 8.72 11.60 29.31
N LEU A 3 8.65 10.48 30.02
CA LEU A 3 8.04 9.25 29.50
C LEU A 3 6.55 9.45 29.19
N ALA A 4 5.79 10.05 30.10
CA ALA A 4 4.37 10.35 29.92
C ALA A 4 4.14 11.31 28.75
N ARG A 5 4.97 12.34 28.60
CA ARG A 5 4.92 13.28 27.46
C ARG A 5 5.04 12.55 26.11
N ARG A 6 6.00 11.62 25.99
CA ARG A 6 6.18 10.82 24.78
C ARG A 6 5.04 9.82 24.57
N ALA A 7 4.61 9.15 25.63
CA ALA A 7 3.53 8.16 25.58
C ALA A 7 2.20 8.78 25.15
N PHE A 8 1.85 9.94 25.71
CA PHE A 8 0.60 10.66 25.41
C PHE A 8 0.75 11.62 24.22
N ARG A 9 1.98 11.83 23.73
CA ARG A 9 2.32 12.61 22.52
C ARG A 9 1.90 14.08 22.62
N ARG A 10 1.89 14.62 23.85
CA ARG A 10 1.48 15.99 24.17
C ARG A 10 2.12 16.47 25.47
N PRO A 11 2.12 17.79 25.75
CA PRO A 11 2.40 18.29 27.10
C PRO A 11 1.57 17.56 28.15
N VAL A 12 2.24 17.17 29.24
CA VAL A 12 1.59 16.54 30.39
C VAL A 12 1.36 17.55 31.50
N THR A 13 0.17 17.51 32.06
CA THR A 13 -0.26 18.33 33.19
C THR A 13 -0.10 17.56 34.49
N SER A 14 -0.27 18.24 35.63
CA SER A 14 -0.36 17.55 36.93
C SER A 14 -1.48 16.52 36.96
N ALA A 15 -2.61 16.77 36.28
CA ALA A 15 -3.73 15.83 36.21
C ALA A 15 -3.37 14.54 35.46
N ASP A 16 -2.45 14.59 34.50
CA ASP A 16 -1.94 13.40 33.80
C ASP A 16 -0.98 12.58 34.67
N ILE A 17 -0.21 13.25 35.52
CA ILE A 17 0.88 12.64 36.31
C ILE A 17 0.39 12.07 37.63
N GLN A 18 -0.55 12.72 38.31
CA GLN A 18 -1.04 12.29 39.62
C GLN A 18 -1.59 10.84 39.62
N PRO A 19 -2.40 10.41 38.64
CA PRO A 19 -2.86 9.03 38.56
C PRO A 19 -1.70 8.04 38.43
N LEU A 20 -0.71 8.32 37.57
CA LEU A 20 0.46 7.48 37.38
C LEU A 20 1.30 7.39 38.65
N TYR A 21 1.44 8.50 39.37
CA TYR A 21 2.13 8.56 40.65
C TYR A 21 1.42 7.71 41.72
N ALA A 22 0.08 7.68 41.73
CA ALA A 22 -0.69 6.82 42.64
C ALA A 22 -0.53 5.31 42.33
N PHE A 23 -0.29 4.92 41.07
CA PHE A 23 0.12 3.55 40.74
C PHE A 23 1.54 3.26 41.23
N TYR A 24 2.47 4.21 41.07
CA TYR A 24 3.82 4.10 41.59
C TYR A 24 3.86 3.89 43.12
N GLU A 25 3.13 4.73 43.88
CA GLU A 25 3.09 4.61 45.35
C GLU A 25 2.53 3.25 45.79
N ARG A 26 1.50 2.73 45.11
CA ARG A 26 0.94 1.40 45.39
C ARG A 26 1.94 0.28 45.08
N GLY A 27 2.57 0.31 43.90
CA GLY A 27 3.58 -0.69 43.53
C GLY A 27 4.79 -0.68 44.47
N ARG A 28 5.23 0.52 44.87
CA ARG A 28 6.34 0.69 45.82
C ARG A 28 6.00 0.22 47.23
N ALA A 29 4.77 0.43 47.70
CA ALA A 29 4.33 -0.05 49.02
C ALA A 29 4.25 -1.58 49.09
N GLN A 30 4.02 -2.26 47.96
CA GLN A 30 3.92 -3.72 47.89
C GLN A 30 5.26 -4.40 47.57
N GLY A 31 6.27 -3.64 47.12
CA GLY A 31 7.58 -4.14 46.74
C GLY A 31 8.66 -3.11 47.00
N ASP A 32 9.28 -2.63 45.92
CA ASP A 32 10.41 -1.69 45.95
C ASP A 32 10.24 -0.55 44.93
N PHE A 33 11.30 0.23 44.72
CA PHE A 33 11.28 1.32 43.74
C PHE A 33 10.93 0.82 42.33
N GLU A 34 11.53 -0.28 41.89
CA GLU A 34 11.30 -0.84 40.55
C GLU A 34 9.86 -1.33 40.38
N SER A 35 9.30 -1.96 41.42
CA SER A 35 7.89 -2.38 41.46
C SER A 35 6.93 -1.18 41.30
N GLY A 36 7.26 -0.05 41.93
CA GLY A 36 6.55 1.20 41.72
C GLY A 36 6.65 1.72 40.28
N ILE A 37 7.86 1.75 39.72
CA ILE A 37 8.08 2.20 38.34
C ILE A 37 7.31 1.31 37.36
N GLN A 38 7.38 -0.01 37.52
CA GLN A 38 6.64 -0.98 36.72
C GLN A 38 5.14 -0.67 36.74
N ALA A 39 4.53 -0.52 37.93
CA ALA A 39 3.10 -0.24 38.06
C ALA A 39 2.69 1.08 37.36
N ALA A 40 3.51 2.12 37.45
CA ALA A 40 3.24 3.38 36.76
C ALA A 40 3.40 3.28 35.24
N VAL A 41 4.36 2.51 34.74
CA VAL A 41 4.53 2.26 33.31
C VAL A 41 3.38 1.40 32.77
N GLU A 42 2.97 0.35 33.48
CA GLU A 42 1.79 -0.46 33.13
C GLU A 42 0.54 0.41 33.03
N ALA A 43 0.28 1.26 34.04
CA ALA A 43 -0.84 2.20 34.02
C ALA A 43 -0.78 3.17 32.84
N MET A 44 0.41 3.61 32.46
CA MET A 44 0.62 4.47 31.29
C MET A 44 0.32 3.73 29.98
N LEU A 45 0.76 2.47 29.84
CA LEU A 45 0.59 1.65 28.63
C LEU A 45 -0.86 1.16 28.43
N VAL A 46 -1.68 1.15 29.46
CA VAL A 46 -3.12 0.83 29.37
C VAL A 46 -4.02 2.07 29.41
N SER A 47 -3.43 3.28 29.47
CA SER A 47 -4.18 4.53 29.47
C SER A 47 -4.84 4.78 28.10
N PRO A 48 -6.09 5.29 28.05
CA PRO A 48 -6.70 5.74 26.80
C PRO A 48 -5.85 6.77 26.05
N GLU A 49 -5.14 7.64 26.77
CA GLU A 49 -4.23 8.65 26.19
C GLU A 49 -3.03 8.01 25.47
N PHE A 50 -2.64 6.78 25.84
CA PHE A 50 -1.61 6.02 25.14
C PHE A 50 -2.20 5.20 23.99
N LEU A 51 -3.28 4.45 24.26
CA LEU A 51 -3.90 3.50 23.34
C LEU A 51 -4.57 4.17 22.14
N PHE A 52 -5.12 5.37 22.32
CA PHE A 52 -5.85 6.09 21.29
C PHE A 52 -5.16 7.41 20.92
N ARG A 53 -5.29 7.82 19.65
CA ARG A 53 -4.92 9.17 19.19
C ARG A 53 -6.15 10.05 19.34
N ILE A 54 -6.32 10.62 20.53
CA ILE A 54 -7.46 11.48 20.86
C ILE A 54 -7.10 12.91 20.47
N GLU A 55 -7.82 13.46 19.51
CA GLU A 55 -7.79 14.89 19.19
C GLU A 55 -9.01 15.53 19.87
N GLN A 56 -8.81 16.58 20.64
CA GLN A 56 -9.89 17.22 21.38
C GLN A 56 -10.51 18.36 20.59
N ASP A 57 -11.84 18.41 20.56
CA ASP A 57 -12.55 19.54 19.99
C ASP A 57 -12.27 20.81 20.82
N PRO A 58 -11.97 21.96 20.19
CA PRO A 58 -11.69 23.20 20.92
C PRO A 58 -12.93 23.61 21.72
N GLN A 59 -12.75 24.17 22.92
CA GLN A 59 -13.88 24.66 23.73
C GLN A 59 -13.97 26.20 23.66
N PRO A 60 -15.12 26.80 23.29
CA PRO A 60 -16.36 26.16 22.83
C PRO A 60 -16.31 25.79 21.33
N ALA A 61 -16.58 24.54 21.00
CA ALA A 61 -16.74 24.10 19.61
C ALA A 61 -18.19 24.34 19.20
N GLY A 62 -18.41 25.14 18.16
CA GLY A 62 -19.73 25.13 17.52
C GLY A 62 -19.94 23.78 16.86
N ALA A 63 -21.01 23.06 17.22
CA ALA A 63 -21.34 21.75 16.66
C ALA A 63 -21.25 21.77 15.13
N GLY A 64 -20.57 20.77 14.57
CA GLY A 64 -20.39 20.63 13.13
C GLY A 64 -19.51 21.68 12.45
N LYS A 65 -18.87 22.63 13.17
CA LYS A 65 -17.94 23.59 12.56
C LYS A 65 -16.59 22.93 12.26
N ALA A 66 -16.04 23.25 11.09
CA ALA A 66 -14.67 22.89 10.75
C ALA A 66 -13.68 23.79 11.51
N TYR A 67 -12.65 23.19 12.08
CA TYR A 67 -11.56 23.88 12.76
C TYR A 67 -10.22 23.25 12.38
N ARG A 68 -9.15 24.03 12.50
CA ARG A 68 -7.77 23.54 12.30
C ARG A 68 -7.34 22.78 13.54
N ILE A 69 -6.82 21.58 13.37
CA ILE A 69 -6.28 20.80 14.48
C ILE A 69 -5.10 21.52 15.13
N SER A 70 -4.84 21.22 16.39
CA SER A 70 -3.68 21.80 17.08
C SER A 70 -2.37 21.33 16.44
N ASP A 71 -1.29 22.09 16.61
CA ASP A 71 0.03 21.66 16.15
C ASP A 71 0.49 20.34 16.80
N VAL A 72 0.07 20.08 18.04
CA VAL A 72 0.36 18.82 18.75
C VAL A 72 -0.38 17.64 18.11
N ASP A 73 -1.64 17.83 17.74
CA ASP A 73 -2.41 16.82 16.98
C ASP A 73 -1.79 16.61 15.59
N LEU A 74 -1.36 17.69 14.94
CA LEU A 74 -0.70 17.63 13.63
C LEU A 74 0.63 16.86 13.70
N ALA A 75 1.44 17.07 14.75
CA ALA A 75 2.65 16.27 14.99
C ALA A 75 2.32 14.77 15.16
N SER A 76 1.25 14.45 15.89
CA SER A 76 0.77 13.08 16.03
C SER A 76 0.35 12.50 14.68
N ARG A 77 -0.48 13.21 13.89
CA ARG A 77 -0.87 12.77 12.54
C ARG A 77 0.34 12.52 11.63
N LEU A 78 1.30 13.45 11.59
CA LEU A 78 2.53 13.32 10.82
C LEU A 78 3.34 12.08 11.20
N SER A 79 3.55 11.87 12.49
CA SER A 79 4.37 10.75 13.00
C SER A 79 3.78 9.39 12.67
N PHE A 80 2.46 9.21 12.79
CA PHE A 80 1.84 7.94 12.45
C PHE A 80 1.66 7.75 10.95
N PHE A 81 1.47 8.83 10.20
CA PHE A 81 1.44 8.78 8.75
C PHE A 81 2.81 8.35 8.20
N LEU A 82 3.89 9.03 8.59
CA LEU A 82 5.20 8.82 7.97
C LEU A 82 6.02 7.71 8.64
N TRP A 83 5.92 7.54 9.96
CA TRP A 83 6.76 6.62 10.73
C TRP A 83 6.01 5.47 11.38
N SER A 84 4.67 5.47 11.35
CA SER A 84 3.84 4.51 12.11
C SER A 84 4.25 4.40 13.58
N SER A 85 4.71 5.51 14.16
CA SER A 85 5.28 5.59 15.50
C SER A 85 4.98 6.98 16.09
N ILE A 86 5.24 7.15 17.38
CA ILE A 86 5.12 8.44 18.09
C ILE A 86 6.05 9.52 17.49
N PRO A 87 5.70 10.81 17.62
CA PRO A 87 6.59 11.91 17.23
C PRO A 87 7.88 11.87 18.07
N ASP A 88 8.99 12.32 17.48
CA ASP A 88 10.21 12.56 18.24
C ASP A 88 10.16 13.89 19.00
N ASP A 89 11.14 14.10 19.87
CA ASP A 89 11.17 15.31 20.71
C ASP A 89 11.29 16.58 19.86
N GLU A 90 12.00 16.56 18.72
CA GLU A 90 12.10 17.72 17.83
C GLU A 90 10.73 18.13 17.27
N LEU A 91 9.97 17.16 16.73
CA LEU A 91 8.65 17.43 16.18
C LEU A 91 7.67 17.89 17.26
N LEU A 92 7.72 17.26 18.44
CA LEU A 92 6.82 17.59 19.55
C LEU A 92 7.17 18.96 20.16
N ASP A 93 8.45 19.28 20.35
CA ASP A 93 8.91 20.58 20.85
C ASP A 93 8.50 21.73 19.90
N LEU A 94 8.60 21.51 18.59
CA LEU A 94 8.16 22.49 17.60
C LEU A 94 6.64 22.69 17.63
N ALA A 95 5.89 21.60 17.76
CA ALA A 95 4.44 21.60 17.84
C ALA A 95 3.93 22.34 19.08
N GLU A 96 4.55 22.10 20.24
CA GLU A 96 4.20 22.74 21.51
C GLU A 96 4.41 24.26 21.49
N ARG A 97 5.28 24.76 20.61
CA ARG A 97 5.53 26.19 20.41
C ARG A 97 4.68 26.81 19.29
N GLY A 98 3.77 26.04 18.67
CA GLY A 98 2.93 26.51 17.56
C GLY A 98 3.69 26.69 16.24
N GLY A 99 4.84 26.03 16.07
CA GLY A 99 5.70 26.20 14.91
C GLY A 99 5.28 25.39 13.67
N LEU A 100 4.46 24.35 13.80
CA LEU A 100 3.96 23.55 12.67
C LEU A 100 2.85 24.26 11.89
N SER A 101 2.24 25.29 12.46
CA SER A 101 1.31 26.17 11.75
C SER A 101 1.99 27.01 10.65
N ASP A 102 3.31 27.24 10.73
CA ASP A 102 4.10 27.84 9.65
C ASP A 102 4.28 26.84 8.49
N PRO A 103 3.79 27.14 7.26
CA PRO A 103 3.92 26.24 6.11
C PRO A 103 5.36 25.87 5.76
N ALA A 104 6.31 26.77 6.00
CA ALA A 104 7.72 26.52 5.72
C ALA A 104 8.32 25.54 6.73
N ALA A 105 8.05 25.74 8.03
CA ALA A 105 8.44 24.80 9.09
C ALA A 105 7.81 23.41 8.91
N LEU A 106 6.51 23.33 8.60
CA LEU A 106 5.82 22.08 8.30
C LEU A 106 6.49 21.34 7.14
N THR A 107 6.79 22.04 6.04
CA THR A 107 7.47 21.43 4.88
C THR A 107 8.86 20.90 5.24
N ARG A 108 9.63 21.63 6.07
CA ARG A 108 10.95 21.17 6.55
C ARG A 108 10.84 19.91 7.40
N GLN A 109 9.88 19.87 8.32
CA GLN A 109 9.66 18.70 9.17
C GLN A 109 9.24 17.47 8.37
N VAL A 110 8.31 17.61 7.42
CA VAL A 110 7.91 16.49 6.55
C VAL A 110 9.11 15.92 5.80
N ARG A 111 9.96 16.77 5.21
CA ARG A 111 11.17 16.32 4.50
C ARG A 111 12.15 15.59 5.43
N ARG A 112 12.45 16.18 6.59
CA ARG A 112 13.28 15.54 7.63
C ARG A 112 12.74 14.16 8.00
N MET A 113 11.43 14.04 8.15
CA MET A 113 10.79 12.79 8.51
C MET A 113 10.87 11.75 7.39
N LEU A 114 10.76 12.14 6.12
CA LEU A 114 10.94 11.25 4.98
C LEU A 114 12.38 10.76 4.81
N ASP A 115 13.37 11.58 5.20
CA ASP A 115 14.78 11.23 5.19
C ASP A 115 15.17 10.27 6.35
N ASP A 116 14.34 10.17 7.40
CA ASP A 116 14.61 9.33 8.59
C ASP A 116 14.37 7.83 8.28
N PRO A 117 15.21 6.90 8.78
CA PRO A 117 15.02 5.45 8.66
C PRO A 117 13.61 4.94 9.03
N ARG A 118 12.93 5.59 9.96
CA ARG A 118 11.55 5.23 10.35
C ARG A 118 10.54 5.38 9.22
N ALA A 119 10.82 6.17 8.18
CA ALA A 119 9.94 6.30 7.01
C ALA A 119 9.78 5.01 6.20
N ASP A 120 10.66 4.00 6.39
CA ASP A 120 10.45 2.68 5.80
C ASP A 120 9.17 2.00 6.30
N ALA A 121 8.63 2.43 7.45
CA ALA A 121 7.33 2.00 7.92
C ALA A 121 6.20 2.31 6.92
N LEU A 122 6.31 3.42 6.18
CA LEU A 122 5.36 3.75 5.11
C LEU A 122 5.39 2.68 4.02
N VAL A 123 6.55 2.13 3.68
CA VAL A 123 6.68 1.04 2.71
C VAL A 123 6.07 -0.25 3.26
N SER A 124 6.48 -0.69 4.46
CA SER A 124 6.02 -1.96 5.03
C SER A 124 4.53 -1.97 5.42
N ASN A 125 3.98 -0.81 5.78
CA ASN A 125 2.60 -0.67 6.20
C ASN A 125 1.67 -0.27 5.07
N PHE A 126 1.89 0.88 4.44
CA PHE A 126 1.00 1.36 3.41
C PHE A 126 1.09 0.50 2.15
N ALA A 127 2.26 0.34 1.53
CA ALA A 127 2.37 -0.43 0.29
C ALA A 127 2.06 -1.93 0.51
N GLY A 128 2.44 -2.47 1.66
CA GLY A 128 2.11 -3.84 2.05
C GLY A 128 0.59 -4.11 2.14
N GLN A 129 -0.19 -3.14 2.61
CA GLN A 129 -1.66 -3.21 2.64
C GLN A 129 -2.28 -2.89 1.29
N TRP A 130 -1.89 -1.78 0.65
CA TRP A 130 -2.45 -1.33 -0.63
C TRP A 130 -2.29 -2.38 -1.73
N LEU A 131 -1.10 -2.97 -1.86
CA LEU A 131 -0.79 -3.90 -2.95
C LEU A 131 -1.02 -5.38 -2.57
N HIS A 132 -1.62 -5.64 -1.40
CA HIS A 132 -1.85 -6.99 -0.85
C HIS A 132 -0.58 -7.84 -0.66
N LEU A 133 0.59 -7.23 -0.54
CA LEU A 133 1.88 -7.96 -0.47
C LEU A 133 2.01 -8.81 0.79
N ARG A 134 1.31 -8.46 1.87
CA ARG A 134 1.24 -9.27 3.10
C ARG A 134 0.67 -10.66 2.85
N ASN A 135 -0.20 -10.80 1.84
CA ASN A 135 -0.80 -12.09 1.48
C ASN A 135 0.22 -13.07 0.88
N VAL A 136 1.41 -12.61 0.49
CA VAL A 136 2.51 -13.50 0.11
C VAL A 136 2.86 -14.47 1.25
N ASP A 137 2.54 -14.20 2.53
CA ASP A 137 2.75 -15.19 3.62
C ASP A 137 1.77 -16.35 3.57
N THR A 138 0.55 -16.09 3.10
CA THR A 138 -0.59 -16.98 3.31
C THR A 138 -0.90 -17.82 2.08
N VAL A 139 -0.49 -17.38 0.88
CA VAL A 139 -0.63 -18.16 -0.36
C VAL A 139 0.17 -19.45 -0.28
N LYS A 140 -0.38 -20.55 -0.77
CA LYS A 140 0.28 -21.87 -0.79
C LYS A 140 0.27 -22.44 -2.20
N PRO A 141 1.15 -21.98 -3.11
CA PRO A 141 1.34 -22.63 -4.39
C PRO A 141 1.65 -24.12 -4.20
N ASP A 142 1.09 -24.97 -5.05
CA ASP A 142 1.39 -26.40 -5.07
C ASP A 142 2.82 -26.60 -5.57
N PRO A 143 3.77 -27.04 -4.73
CA PRO A 143 5.17 -27.15 -5.10
C PRO A 143 5.42 -28.24 -6.16
N VAL A 144 4.49 -29.18 -6.35
CA VAL A 144 4.59 -30.23 -7.37
C VAL A 144 4.34 -29.66 -8.76
N VAL A 145 3.38 -28.73 -8.88
CA VAL A 145 3.01 -28.09 -10.15
C VAL A 145 3.86 -26.84 -10.41
N LEU A 146 4.15 -26.08 -9.37
CA LEU A 146 4.81 -24.79 -9.41
C LEU A 146 5.99 -24.80 -8.44
N PRO A 147 7.24 -24.98 -8.93
CA PRO A 147 8.40 -25.06 -8.04
C PRO A 147 8.56 -23.78 -7.20
N PHE A 148 8.11 -23.87 -5.95
CA PHE A 148 7.95 -22.76 -5.02
C PHE A 148 8.32 -23.24 -3.61
N ASP A 149 9.24 -22.53 -2.96
CA ASP A 149 9.75 -22.84 -1.64
C ASP A 149 9.71 -21.58 -0.76
N GLU A 150 10.01 -21.75 0.53
CA GLU A 150 10.01 -20.62 1.47
C GLU A 150 11.09 -19.59 1.16
N ALA A 151 12.24 -20.01 0.60
CA ALA A 151 13.30 -19.09 0.20
C ALA A 151 12.84 -18.16 -0.92
N LEU A 152 12.10 -18.66 -1.90
CA LEU A 152 11.50 -17.88 -2.98
C LEU A 152 10.40 -16.95 -2.46
N ARG A 153 9.57 -17.41 -1.51
CA ARG A 153 8.57 -16.58 -0.84
C ARG A 153 9.20 -15.37 -0.17
N GLN A 154 10.25 -15.58 0.62
CA GLN A 154 10.99 -14.49 1.25
C GLN A 154 11.64 -13.60 0.20
N ALA A 155 12.16 -14.16 -0.89
CA ALA A 155 12.77 -13.38 -1.94
C ALA A 155 11.78 -12.45 -2.67
N PHE A 156 10.55 -12.91 -2.94
CA PHE A 156 9.47 -12.08 -3.50
C PHE A 156 9.10 -10.92 -2.58
N ARG A 157 9.05 -11.16 -1.26
CA ARG A 157 8.79 -10.10 -0.28
C ARG A 157 9.88 -9.04 -0.32
N THR A 158 11.13 -9.49 -0.21
CA THR A 158 12.28 -8.59 -0.17
C THR A 158 12.42 -7.80 -1.47
N GLU A 159 12.21 -8.43 -2.64
CA GLU A 159 12.18 -7.73 -3.93
C GLU A 159 11.22 -6.55 -3.91
N THR A 160 9.93 -6.80 -3.63
CA THR A 160 8.92 -5.75 -3.71
C THR A 160 9.11 -4.69 -2.65
N THR A 161 9.52 -5.07 -1.43
CA THR A 161 9.83 -4.10 -0.37
C THR A 161 10.99 -3.19 -0.78
N LEU A 162 12.11 -3.74 -1.29
CA LEU A 162 13.23 -2.93 -1.76
C LEU A 162 12.87 -2.06 -2.96
N PHE A 163 12.08 -2.61 -3.90
CA PHE A 163 11.60 -1.88 -5.07
C PHE A 163 10.77 -0.65 -4.67
N VAL A 164 9.73 -0.83 -3.86
CA VAL A 164 8.88 0.28 -3.41
C VAL A 164 9.66 1.23 -2.51
N SER A 165 10.51 0.71 -1.62
CA SER A 165 11.38 1.56 -0.78
C SER A 165 12.29 2.44 -1.63
N SER A 166 12.89 1.92 -2.69
CA SER A 166 13.74 2.72 -3.58
C SER A 166 12.97 3.86 -4.26
N ILE A 167 11.71 3.64 -4.66
CA ILE A 167 10.86 4.70 -5.23
C ILE A 167 10.55 5.77 -4.20
N PHE A 168 10.25 5.37 -2.95
CA PHE A 168 9.89 6.30 -1.88
C PHE A 168 11.09 7.08 -1.36
N ARG A 169 12.22 6.39 -1.13
CA ARG A 169 13.46 6.96 -0.58
C ARG A 169 14.22 7.82 -1.57
N GLU A 170 14.24 7.44 -2.85
CA GLU A 170 14.91 8.21 -3.89
C GLU A 170 14.01 9.32 -4.46
N ASP A 171 12.84 9.56 -3.83
CA ASP A 171 11.84 10.54 -4.23
C ASP A 171 11.48 10.47 -5.72
N ARG A 172 11.25 9.25 -6.21
CA ARG A 172 10.92 8.99 -7.62
C ARG A 172 9.46 9.31 -7.90
N SER A 173 9.11 9.30 -9.18
CA SER A 173 7.70 9.39 -9.58
C SER A 173 6.94 8.16 -9.09
N LEU A 174 5.72 8.35 -8.60
CA LEU A 174 4.79 7.26 -8.34
C LEU A 174 4.58 6.37 -9.58
N LEU A 175 4.68 6.95 -10.78
CA LEU A 175 4.52 6.24 -12.04
C LEU A 175 5.60 5.16 -12.26
N ASP A 176 6.76 5.28 -11.60
CA ASP A 176 7.83 4.28 -11.65
C ASP A 176 7.36 2.92 -11.08
N LEU A 177 6.31 2.88 -10.26
CA LEU A 177 5.69 1.62 -9.84
C LEU A 177 5.19 0.79 -11.02
N LEU A 178 4.85 1.42 -12.15
CA LEU A 178 4.34 0.75 -13.34
C LEU A 178 5.45 0.42 -14.35
N THR A 179 6.52 1.22 -14.40
CA THR A 179 7.46 1.18 -15.53
C THR A 179 8.92 1.23 -15.20
N ALA A 180 9.30 1.20 -13.92
CA ALA A 180 10.70 1.11 -13.56
C ALA A 180 11.37 -0.08 -14.27
N ASP A 181 12.48 0.21 -14.95
CA ASP A 181 13.29 -0.73 -15.71
C ASP A 181 14.32 -1.43 -14.81
N TYR A 182 14.05 -1.54 -13.51
CA TYR A 182 14.93 -2.17 -12.56
C TYR A 182 14.15 -2.92 -11.50
N THR A 183 14.78 -3.91 -10.89
CA THR A 183 14.27 -4.60 -9.72
C THR A 183 15.42 -4.95 -8.76
N PHE A 184 15.10 -5.58 -7.63
CA PHE A 184 16.07 -6.06 -6.65
C PHE A 184 16.03 -7.59 -6.58
N VAL A 185 17.14 -8.23 -6.93
CA VAL A 185 17.25 -9.69 -6.90
C VAL A 185 18.48 -10.17 -6.14
N ASN A 186 18.35 -11.33 -5.49
CA ASN A 186 19.47 -12.20 -5.13
C ASN A 186 19.57 -13.35 -6.14
N GLN A 187 20.52 -14.27 -5.96
CA GLN A 187 20.72 -15.38 -6.90
C GLN A 187 19.46 -16.24 -7.09
N ARG A 188 18.80 -16.65 -6.00
CA ARG A 188 17.61 -17.52 -6.04
C ARG A 188 16.48 -16.93 -6.87
N LEU A 189 16.27 -15.61 -6.75
CA LEU A 189 15.25 -14.89 -7.50
C LEU A 189 15.66 -14.61 -8.94
N ALA A 190 16.93 -14.27 -9.16
CA ALA A 190 17.49 -14.08 -10.50
C ALA A 190 17.37 -15.35 -11.34
N GLU A 191 17.71 -16.52 -10.77
CA GLU A 191 17.50 -17.83 -11.42
C GLU A 191 16.03 -18.09 -11.73
N HIS A 192 15.12 -17.72 -10.81
CA HIS A 192 13.69 -17.87 -11.03
C HIS A 192 13.16 -16.98 -12.17
N TYR A 193 13.71 -15.78 -12.35
CA TYR A 193 13.35 -14.88 -13.46
C TYR A 193 14.19 -15.04 -14.72
N GLY A 194 15.24 -15.86 -14.71
CA GLY A 194 16.17 -15.99 -15.83
C GLY A 194 17.10 -14.79 -16.01
N ILE A 195 17.37 -14.02 -14.95
CA ILE A 195 18.29 -12.88 -14.96
C ILE A 195 19.73 -13.40 -14.75
N PRO A 196 20.62 -13.28 -15.75
CA PRO A 196 21.97 -13.85 -15.65
C PRO A 196 22.89 -12.99 -14.77
N ARG A 197 24.01 -13.59 -14.34
CA ARG A 197 25.15 -12.89 -13.67
C ARG A 197 24.82 -12.29 -12.29
N VAL A 198 23.91 -12.89 -11.53
CA VAL A 198 23.64 -12.55 -10.13
C VAL A 198 24.00 -13.75 -9.26
N TYR A 199 24.88 -13.54 -8.27
CA TYR A 199 25.43 -14.61 -7.42
C TYR A 199 25.36 -14.25 -5.95
N GLY A 200 25.04 -15.23 -5.10
CA GLY A 200 24.93 -15.08 -3.65
C GLY A 200 23.56 -14.62 -3.15
N SER A 201 23.42 -14.60 -1.82
CA SER A 201 22.16 -14.32 -1.11
C SER A 201 21.79 -12.83 -1.01
N GLN A 202 22.75 -11.93 -1.26
CA GLN A 202 22.57 -10.49 -1.13
C GLN A 202 21.77 -9.92 -2.31
N PHE A 203 20.74 -9.13 -1.98
CA PHE A 203 19.94 -8.40 -2.95
C PHE A 203 20.74 -7.26 -3.57
N ARG A 204 20.56 -7.07 -4.88
CA ARG A 204 21.13 -5.95 -5.61
C ARG A 204 20.14 -5.42 -6.61
N ARG A 205 20.20 -4.11 -6.85
CA ARG A 205 19.46 -3.46 -7.92
C ARG A 205 20.04 -3.91 -9.26
N VAL A 206 19.19 -4.38 -10.17
CA VAL A 206 19.56 -4.79 -11.53
C VAL A 206 18.67 -4.08 -12.54
N THR A 207 19.24 -3.65 -13.66
CA THR A 207 18.48 -3.13 -14.80
C THR A 207 17.88 -4.30 -15.59
N LEU A 208 16.61 -4.17 -15.94
CA LEU A 208 15.80 -5.11 -16.68
C LEU A 208 15.71 -4.68 -18.14
N THR A 209 16.24 -5.52 -19.04
CA THR A 209 16.18 -5.27 -20.49
C THR A 209 14.88 -5.73 -21.13
N ASP A 210 14.12 -6.61 -20.47
CA ASP A 210 12.81 -7.07 -20.92
C ASP A 210 11.72 -6.18 -20.32
N ALA A 211 11.06 -5.40 -21.18
CA ALA A 211 9.98 -4.50 -20.80
C ALA A 211 8.78 -5.22 -20.17
N ASN A 212 8.60 -6.52 -20.41
CA ASN A 212 7.51 -7.26 -19.79
C ASN A 212 7.70 -7.42 -18.27
N ARG A 213 8.95 -7.36 -17.79
CA ARG A 213 9.29 -7.51 -16.38
C ARG A 213 9.31 -6.18 -15.61
N HIS A 214 9.04 -5.06 -16.27
CA HIS A 214 9.11 -3.73 -15.64
C HIS A 214 8.01 -3.53 -14.58
N GLY A 215 8.33 -2.71 -13.58
CA GLY A 215 7.40 -2.31 -12.52
C GLY A 215 6.82 -3.46 -11.70
N LEU A 216 5.68 -3.18 -11.05
CA LEU A 216 4.97 -4.12 -10.18
C LEU A 216 4.38 -5.31 -10.93
N LEU A 217 3.94 -5.11 -12.18
CA LEU A 217 3.26 -6.16 -12.96
C LEU A 217 4.19 -7.32 -13.34
N GLY A 218 5.50 -7.06 -13.36
CA GLY A 218 6.51 -8.09 -13.59
C GLY A 218 6.91 -8.88 -12.33
N GLN A 219 6.51 -8.47 -11.12
CA GLN A 219 7.02 -9.05 -9.88
C GLN A 219 6.26 -10.31 -9.44
N GLY A 220 7.01 -11.29 -8.95
CA GLY A 220 6.48 -12.59 -8.54
C GLY A 220 5.53 -12.51 -7.36
N SER A 221 5.73 -11.56 -6.44
CA SER A 221 4.82 -11.29 -5.32
C SER A 221 3.40 -11.00 -5.81
N VAL A 222 3.25 -10.03 -6.73
CA VAL A 222 1.98 -9.61 -7.32
C VAL A 222 1.36 -10.76 -8.13
N LEU A 223 2.16 -11.42 -8.96
CA LEU A 223 1.71 -12.53 -9.81
C LEU A 223 1.23 -13.74 -8.98
N THR A 224 1.83 -13.97 -7.81
CA THR A 224 1.45 -15.05 -6.90
C THR A 224 0.19 -14.73 -6.11
N VAL A 225 0.06 -13.53 -5.52
CA VAL A 225 -1.13 -13.16 -4.72
C VAL A 225 -2.40 -12.98 -5.56
N THR A 226 -2.26 -12.95 -6.88
CA THR A 226 -3.36 -12.84 -7.84
C THR A 226 -3.61 -14.14 -8.60
N SER A 227 -3.11 -15.28 -8.08
CA SER A 227 -3.26 -16.60 -8.68
C SER A 227 -3.80 -17.64 -7.68
N TYR A 228 -4.27 -18.77 -8.20
CA TYR A 228 -4.64 -19.91 -7.37
C TYR A 228 -3.40 -20.77 -7.04
N PRO A 229 -3.47 -21.62 -5.99
CA PRO A 229 -2.39 -22.54 -5.63
C PRO A 229 -1.80 -23.36 -6.78
N ASN A 230 -2.61 -23.76 -7.76
CA ASN A 230 -2.21 -24.71 -8.81
C ASN A 230 -2.25 -24.11 -10.22
N ARG A 231 -2.66 -22.85 -10.40
CA ARG A 231 -2.84 -22.23 -11.72
C ARG A 231 -2.98 -20.71 -11.67
N THR A 232 -2.81 -20.07 -12.83
CA THR A 232 -3.07 -18.63 -13.00
C THR A 232 -4.55 -18.30 -12.82
N SER A 233 -4.85 -17.01 -12.66
CA SER A 233 -6.23 -16.51 -12.60
C SER A 233 -6.34 -15.15 -13.30
N VAL A 234 -6.76 -15.18 -14.56
CA VAL A 234 -7.05 -13.98 -15.37
C VAL A 234 -8.00 -13.03 -14.63
N VAL A 235 -9.01 -13.59 -13.98
CA VAL A 235 -10.01 -12.84 -13.20
C VAL A 235 -9.36 -12.16 -12.00
N GLN A 236 -8.60 -12.87 -11.17
CA GLN A 236 -7.99 -12.25 -9.98
C GLN A 236 -6.94 -11.20 -10.34
N ARG A 237 -6.15 -11.44 -11.40
CA ARG A 237 -5.18 -10.46 -11.93
C ARG A 237 -5.86 -9.19 -12.42
N GLY A 238 -6.86 -9.31 -13.28
CA GLY A 238 -7.62 -8.17 -13.78
C GLY A 238 -8.35 -7.42 -12.66
N LYS A 239 -8.98 -8.15 -11.73
CA LYS A 239 -9.63 -7.57 -10.55
C LYS A 239 -8.64 -6.76 -9.72
N TRP A 240 -7.47 -7.32 -9.42
CA TRP A 240 -6.47 -6.64 -8.61
C TRP A 240 -6.01 -5.33 -9.25
N ILE A 241 -5.82 -5.29 -10.57
CA ILE A 241 -5.47 -4.05 -11.29
C ILE A 241 -6.62 -3.03 -11.23
N LEU A 242 -7.86 -3.46 -11.52
CA LEU A 242 -9.02 -2.58 -11.48
C LEU A 242 -9.26 -1.98 -10.09
N GLU A 243 -9.11 -2.79 -9.04
CA GLU A 243 -9.38 -2.40 -7.66
C GLU A 243 -8.22 -1.61 -7.02
N ASN A 244 -6.98 -2.07 -7.18
CA ASN A 244 -5.83 -1.51 -6.48
C ASN A 244 -5.10 -0.44 -7.30
N LEU A 245 -5.11 -0.53 -8.63
CA LEU A 245 -4.46 0.47 -9.47
C LEU A 245 -5.46 1.47 -10.03
N LEU A 246 -6.67 1.07 -10.42
CA LEU A 246 -7.58 1.97 -11.16
C LEU A 246 -8.79 2.47 -10.35
N GLY A 247 -8.98 2.01 -9.11
CA GLY A 247 -10.08 2.49 -8.26
C GLY A 247 -11.48 2.20 -8.82
N THR A 248 -11.59 1.19 -9.69
CA THR A 248 -12.83 0.80 -10.38
C THR A 248 -13.10 -0.70 -10.17
N PRO A 249 -13.26 -1.14 -8.90
CA PRO A 249 -13.45 -2.55 -8.60
C PRO A 249 -14.64 -3.13 -9.39
N PRO A 250 -14.51 -4.35 -9.93
CA PRO A 250 -15.64 -5.01 -10.58
C PRO A 250 -16.77 -5.26 -9.55
N PRO A 251 -18.03 -5.36 -10.01
CA PRO A 251 -19.12 -5.73 -9.12
C PRO A 251 -18.86 -7.10 -8.47
N PRO A 252 -19.45 -7.37 -7.29
CA PRO A 252 -19.35 -8.68 -6.67
C PRO A 252 -19.87 -9.76 -7.63
N PRO A 253 -19.27 -10.97 -7.60
CA PRO A 253 -19.76 -12.06 -8.42
C PRO A 253 -21.21 -12.42 -8.05
N PRO A 254 -22.03 -12.87 -9.01
CA PRO A 254 -23.35 -13.43 -8.72
C PRO A 254 -23.25 -14.59 -7.71
N PRO A 255 -24.33 -14.89 -6.95
CA PRO A 255 -24.42 -16.13 -6.18
C PRO A 255 -24.22 -17.35 -7.10
N ASP A 256 -23.59 -18.41 -6.58
CA ASP A 256 -23.41 -19.70 -7.25
C ASP A 256 -22.64 -19.65 -8.59
N VAL A 257 -21.53 -18.89 -8.65
CA VAL A 257 -20.63 -18.95 -9.82
C VAL A 257 -20.09 -20.38 -9.99
N PRO A 258 -20.36 -21.06 -11.11
CA PRO A 258 -19.85 -22.40 -11.34
C PRO A 258 -18.32 -22.37 -11.47
N GLU A 259 -17.65 -23.41 -10.97
CA GLU A 259 -16.23 -23.59 -11.23
C GLU A 259 -15.93 -23.64 -12.73
N LEU A 260 -14.72 -23.23 -13.10
CA LEU A 260 -14.24 -23.32 -14.47
C LEU A 260 -14.24 -24.79 -14.90
N LYS A 261 -15.17 -25.13 -15.80
CA LYS A 261 -15.37 -26.51 -16.26
C LYS A 261 -14.14 -27.00 -17.02
N ALA A 262 -13.76 -28.25 -16.78
CA ALA A 262 -12.88 -28.98 -17.69
C ALA A 262 -13.52 -29.09 -19.08
N ALA A 263 -12.70 -29.25 -20.11
CA ALA A 263 -13.18 -29.37 -21.48
C ALA A 263 -14.13 -30.54 -21.66
N PRO A 264 -15.09 -30.45 -22.59
CA PRO A 264 -15.71 -31.64 -23.15
C PRO A 264 -14.63 -32.59 -23.70
N HIS A 265 -14.76 -33.89 -23.42
CA HIS A 265 -13.93 -34.97 -24.01
C HIS A 265 -12.45 -35.05 -23.58
N GLY A 266 -12.07 -34.53 -22.41
CA GLY A 266 -10.73 -34.77 -21.84
C GLY A 266 -9.58 -33.99 -22.50
N LYS A 267 -9.87 -33.04 -23.39
CA LYS A 267 -8.88 -32.06 -23.88
C LYS A 267 -8.43 -31.19 -22.71
N VAL A 268 -7.13 -30.91 -22.60
CA VAL A 268 -6.64 -29.85 -21.69
C VAL A 268 -6.83 -28.52 -22.41
N LEU A 269 -7.64 -27.62 -21.86
CA LEU A 269 -7.85 -26.28 -22.42
C LEU A 269 -6.86 -25.30 -21.81
N SER A 270 -6.36 -24.39 -22.64
CA SER A 270 -5.69 -23.18 -22.17
C SER A 270 -6.63 -22.32 -21.31
N MET A 271 -6.08 -21.46 -20.47
CA MET A 271 -6.84 -20.50 -19.66
C MET A 271 -7.72 -19.60 -20.54
N ARG A 272 -7.24 -19.24 -21.74
CA ARG A 272 -8.02 -18.47 -22.71
C ARG A 272 -9.24 -19.24 -23.21
N GLU A 273 -9.07 -20.49 -23.62
CA GLU A 273 -10.19 -21.35 -24.02
C GLU A 273 -11.17 -21.61 -22.87
N GLN A 274 -10.67 -21.88 -21.66
CA GLN A 274 -11.53 -22.07 -20.47
C GLN A 274 -12.40 -20.84 -20.20
N MET A 275 -11.82 -19.64 -20.28
CA MET A 275 -12.57 -18.41 -20.08
C MET A 275 -13.56 -18.10 -21.20
N GLN A 276 -13.24 -18.47 -22.45
CA GLN A 276 -14.20 -18.36 -23.55
C GLN A 276 -15.44 -19.23 -23.30
N VAL A 277 -15.25 -20.46 -22.82
CA VAL A 277 -16.36 -21.35 -22.43
C VAL A 277 -17.16 -20.74 -21.28
N HIS A 278 -16.48 -20.25 -20.23
CA HIS A 278 -17.15 -19.64 -19.07
C HIS A 278 -17.97 -18.39 -19.44
N ARG A 279 -17.47 -17.59 -20.38
CA ARG A 279 -18.12 -16.35 -20.85
C ARG A 279 -19.13 -16.53 -21.96
N ALA A 280 -19.44 -17.77 -22.36
CA ALA A 280 -20.55 -18.03 -23.27
C ALA A 280 -21.89 -17.54 -22.69
N ASN A 281 -22.01 -17.42 -21.36
CA ASN A 281 -23.13 -16.76 -20.71
C ASN A 281 -22.99 -15.22 -20.77
N ALA A 282 -23.98 -14.55 -21.36
CA ALA A 282 -24.01 -13.10 -21.53
C ALA A 282 -23.87 -12.31 -20.22
N VAL A 283 -24.41 -12.81 -19.11
CA VAL A 283 -24.29 -12.17 -17.78
C VAL A 283 -22.84 -12.16 -17.30
N CYS A 284 -22.13 -13.28 -17.48
CA CYS A 284 -20.73 -13.39 -17.13
C CYS A 284 -19.87 -12.53 -18.07
N ALA A 285 -20.17 -12.53 -19.37
CA ALA A 285 -19.43 -11.76 -20.37
C ALA A 285 -19.41 -10.26 -20.08
N ALA A 286 -20.52 -9.68 -19.61
CA ALA A 286 -20.63 -8.25 -19.35
C ALA A 286 -19.64 -7.77 -18.27
N CYS A 287 -19.53 -8.50 -17.15
CA CYS A 287 -18.61 -8.13 -16.06
C CYS A 287 -17.15 -8.44 -16.43
N HIS A 288 -16.90 -9.55 -17.12
CA HIS A 288 -15.55 -9.97 -17.52
C HIS A 288 -14.96 -9.12 -18.64
N ALA A 289 -15.78 -8.41 -19.44
CA ALA A 289 -15.32 -7.61 -20.58
C ALA A 289 -14.26 -6.57 -20.21
N ARG A 290 -14.24 -6.07 -18.96
CA ARG A 290 -13.22 -5.13 -18.46
C ARG A 290 -12.03 -5.81 -17.80
N MET A 291 -12.24 -6.96 -17.19
CA MET A 291 -11.28 -7.62 -16.31
C MET A 291 -10.38 -8.59 -17.06
N ASP A 292 -10.98 -9.43 -17.91
CA ASP A 292 -10.28 -10.49 -18.61
C ASP A 292 -9.21 -9.99 -19.56
N PRO A 293 -9.44 -8.96 -20.41
CA PRO A 293 -8.40 -8.45 -21.29
C PRO A 293 -7.12 -8.06 -20.53
N ILE A 294 -7.29 -7.44 -19.35
CA ILE A 294 -6.20 -7.02 -18.48
C ILE A 294 -5.48 -8.25 -17.91
N GLY A 295 -6.23 -9.23 -17.39
CA GLY A 295 -5.64 -10.47 -16.85
C GLY A 295 -4.93 -11.31 -17.90
N PHE A 296 -5.47 -11.40 -19.12
CA PHE A 296 -4.87 -12.15 -20.23
C PHE A 296 -3.52 -11.60 -20.65
N ALA A 297 -3.31 -10.29 -20.58
CA ALA A 297 -2.03 -9.68 -20.88
C ALA A 297 -0.91 -10.15 -19.94
N LEU A 298 -1.23 -10.74 -18.79
CA LEU A 298 -0.26 -11.30 -17.85
C LEU A 298 -0.09 -12.82 -17.98
N GLU A 299 -0.80 -13.50 -18.89
CA GLU A 299 -0.77 -14.98 -18.96
C GLU A 299 0.57 -15.56 -19.39
N ASN A 300 1.46 -14.78 -20.00
CA ASN A 300 2.86 -15.16 -20.18
C ASN A 300 3.62 -15.37 -18.85
N TYR A 301 3.03 -15.00 -17.72
CA TYR A 301 3.50 -15.40 -16.40
C TYR A 301 2.66 -16.56 -15.85
N ASP A 302 3.35 -17.62 -15.40
CA ASP A 302 2.74 -18.67 -14.59
C ASP A 302 2.27 -18.11 -13.22
N ALA A 303 1.67 -18.96 -12.41
CA ALA A 303 1.10 -18.56 -11.13
C ALA A 303 2.13 -18.11 -10.09
N VAL A 304 3.43 -18.33 -10.32
CA VAL A 304 4.52 -17.87 -9.44
C VAL A 304 5.46 -16.89 -10.14
N GLY A 305 5.08 -16.36 -11.31
CA GLY A 305 5.79 -15.30 -12.01
C GLY A 305 6.91 -15.74 -12.96
N ARG A 306 7.06 -17.04 -13.24
CA ARG A 306 7.97 -17.49 -14.32
C ARG A 306 7.37 -17.20 -15.67
N TRP A 307 8.23 -16.85 -16.63
CA TRP A 307 7.80 -16.65 -18.01
C TRP A 307 7.48 -17.99 -18.69
N ARG A 308 6.42 -18.00 -19.50
CA ARG A 308 6.00 -19.11 -20.35
C ARG A 308 5.46 -18.60 -21.68
N SER A 309 5.70 -19.38 -22.74
CA SER A 309 5.24 -19.09 -24.10
C SER A 309 4.03 -19.94 -24.50
N GLU A 310 3.78 -21.03 -23.78
CA GLU A 310 2.71 -21.98 -24.06
C GLU A 310 1.83 -22.24 -22.82
N ASP A 311 0.57 -22.56 -23.09
CA ASP A 311 -0.43 -23.01 -22.14
C ASP A 311 -1.20 -24.18 -22.74
N ALA A 312 -1.26 -25.31 -22.04
CA ALA A 312 -1.89 -26.54 -22.53
C ALA A 312 -1.43 -26.97 -23.95
N GLY A 313 -0.15 -26.76 -24.29
CA GLY A 313 0.41 -27.07 -25.61
C GLY A 313 0.01 -26.12 -26.74
N THR A 314 -0.55 -24.94 -26.39
CA THR A 314 -0.91 -23.88 -27.33
C THR A 314 -0.11 -22.62 -27.03
N MET A 315 0.29 -21.88 -28.07
CA MET A 315 0.96 -20.59 -27.89
C MET A 315 0.04 -19.61 -27.15
N ILE A 316 0.60 -18.94 -26.14
CA ILE A 316 -0.15 -17.96 -25.36
C ILE A 316 -0.43 -16.72 -26.22
N ASP A 317 -1.71 -16.47 -26.42
CA ASP A 317 -2.21 -15.17 -26.87
C ASP A 317 -2.40 -14.26 -25.64
N ALA A 318 -1.49 -13.29 -25.49
CA ALA A 318 -1.55 -12.26 -24.46
C ALA A 318 -2.12 -10.93 -24.97
N SER A 319 -2.85 -10.94 -26.09
CA SER A 319 -3.58 -9.76 -26.57
C SER A 319 -4.76 -9.45 -25.65
N GLY A 320 -5.00 -8.16 -25.45
CA GLY A 320 -6.14 -7.63 -24.73
C GLY A 320 -6.85 -6.58 -25.57
N LYS A 321 -8.18 -6.61 -25.55
CA LYS A 321 -9.04 -5.58 -26.15
C LYS A 321 -10.06 -5.09 -25.13
N LEU A 322 -10.03 -3.80 -24.82
CA LEU A 322 -10.97 -3.17 -23.91
C LEU A 322 -12.34 -2.92 -24.57
N PRO A 323 -13.42 -2.72 -23.79
CA PRO A 323 -14.76 -2.46 -24.33
C PRO A 323 -14.85 -1.21 -25.23
N ASP A 324 -13.95 -0.25 -25.06
CA ASP A 324 -13.87 0.96 -25.90
C ASP A 324 -13.11 0.73 -27.21
N GLY A 325 -12.67 -0.50 -27.47
CA GLY A 325 -11.94 -0.90 -28.68
C GLY A 325 -10.42 -0.77 -28.58
N THR A 326 -9.87 -0.30 -27.45
CA THR A 326 -8.41 -0.15 -27.27
C THR A 326 -7.74 -1.53 -27.21
N ASP A 327 -6.79 -1.76 -28.12
CA ASP A 327 -5.98 -2.98 -28.18
C ASP A 327 -4.62 -2.79 -27.48
N PHE A 328 -4.12 -3.85 -26.84
CA PHE A 328 -2.79 -3.89 -26.21
C PHE A 328 -2.26 -5.33 -26.18
N GLN A 329 -0.94 -5.49 -26.00
CA GLN A 329 -0.28 -6.79 -26.03
C GLN A 329 0.63 -6.98 -24.83
N GLY A 330 0.39 -8.05 -24.07
CA GLY A 330 1.29 -8.52 -23.01
C GLY A 330 1.50 -7.54 -21.85
N PRO A 331 2.40 -7.87 -20.91
CA PRO A 331 2.64 -7.05 -19.72
C PRO A 331 3.17 -5.65 -20.05
N ALA A 332 4.05 -5.54 -21.05
CA ALA A 332 4.58 -4.24 -21.49
C ALA A 332 3.49 -3.35 -22.09
N GLY A 333 2.63 -3.89 -22.95
CA GLY A 333 1.52 -3.14 -23.54
C GLY A 333 0.49 -2.71 -22.50
N LEU A 334 0.21 -3.56 -21.50
CA LEU A 334 -0.65 -3.22 -20.37
C LEU A 334 -0.05 -2.09 -19.52
N SER A 335 1.25 -2.14 -19.22
CA SER A 335 1.92 -1.06 -18.47
C SER A 335 1.86 0.27 -19.22
N GLN A 336 2.06 0.24 -20.54
CA GLN A 336 1.93 1.43 -21.39
C GLN A 336 0.49 1.95 -21.42
N LEU A 337 -0.52 1.06 -21.48
CA LEU A 337 -1.93 1.43 -21.40
C LEU A 337 -2.26 2.11 -20.07
N LEU A 338 -1.75 1.59 -18.95
CA LEU A 338 -1.92 2.20 -17.63
C LEU A 338 -1.27 3.59 -17.56
N LEU A 339 -0.09 3.77 -18.16
CA LEU A 339 0.60 5.07 -18.19
C LEU A 339 0.02 6.11 -19.13
N THR A 340 -0.67 5.69 -20.19
CA THR A 340 -1.13 6.63 -21.23
C THR A 340 -2.61 6.93 -21.10
N ARG A 341 -3.45 5.90 -20.94
CA ARG A 341 -4.90 6.03 -20.92
C ARG A 341 -5.47 6.13 -19.50
N TYR A 342 -4.88 5.39 -18.57
CA TYR A 342 -5.39 5.29 -17.18
C TYR A 342 -4.49 5.94 -16.14
N ARG A 343 -3.57 6.81 -16.56
CA ARG A 343 -2.60 7.45 -15.65
C ARG A 343 -3.28 8.21 -14.54
N ASP A 344 -4.29 8.99 -14.90
CA ASP A 344 -5.00 9.86 -13.96
C ASP A 344 -5.85 9.02 -12.99
N ASP A 345 -6.40 7.89 -13.44
CA ASP A 345 -7.07 6.92 -12.55
C ASP A 345 -6.07 6.24 -11.61
N PHE A 346 -4.87 5.90 -12.09
CA PHE A 346 -3.80 5.34 -11.27
C PHE A 346 -3.34 6.30 -10.17
N VAL A 347 -3.01 7.53 -10.55
CA VAL A 347 -2.59 8.56 -9.60
C VAL A 347 -3.71 8.83 -8.60
N ARG A 348 -4.95 9.04 -9.06
CA ARG A 348 -6.09 9.32 -8.18
C ARG A 348 -6.30 8.19 -7.17
N THR A 349 -6.27 6.94 -7.64
CA THR A 349 -6.41 5.76 -6.77
C THR A 349 -5.30 5.69 -5.73
N ALA A 350 -4.05 5.89 -6.15
CA ALA A 350 -2.92 5.91 -5.22
C ALA A 350 -3.04 7.05 -4.19
N THR A 351 -3.46 8.25 -4.62
CA THR A 351 -3.73 9.40 -3.75
C THR A 351 -4.83 9.07 -2.74
N GLU A 352 -5.95 8.48 -3.16
CA GLU A 352 -7.05 8.08 -2.29
C GLU A 352 -6.61 7.04 -1.24
N LYS A 353 -5.83 6.03 -1.65
CA LYS A 353 -5.30 5.00 -0.76
C LYS A 353 -4.31 5.59 0.24
N LEU A 354 -3.41 6.46 -0.22
CA LEU A 354 -2.42 7.11 0.64
C LEU A 354 -3.07 8.10 1.61
N LEU A 355 -4.09 8.83 1.17
CA LEU A 355 -4.89 9.71 2.01
C LEU A 355 -5.68 8.91 3.06
N THR A 356 -6.31 7.80 2.66
CA THR A 356 -6.99 6.87 3.59
C THR A 356 -6.03 6.43 4.71
N TYR A 357 -4.81 6.02 4.33
CA TYR A 357 -3.77 5.63 5.26
C TYR A 357 -3.33 6.77 6.18
N ALA A 358 -3.13 7.97 5.61
CA ALA A 358 -2.74 9.17 6.36
C ALA A 358 -3.80 9.60 7.39
N LEU A 359 -5.08 9.50 7.05
CA LEU A 359 -6.20 9.89 7.91
C LEU A 359 -6.59 8.80 8.92
N GLY A 360 -6.29 7.52 8.64
CA GLY A 360 -6.78 6.40 9.43
C GLY A 360 -8.28 6.15 9.31
N ARG A 361 -8.92 6.69 8.26
CA ARG A 361 -10.34 6.49 7.89
C ARG A 361 -10.48 6.47 6.38
N GLY A 362 -11.58 5.88 5.88
CA GLY A 362 -11.94 5.95 4.47
C GLY A 362 -12.10 7.39 3.99
N VAL A 363 -11.78 7.63 2.71
CA VAL A 363 -12.07 8.87 1.98
C VAL A 363 -13.57 8.89 1.66
N GLU A 364 -14.21 10.03 1.93
CA GLU A 364 -15.65 10.22 1.71
C GLU A 364 -15.92 11.15 0.52
N TYR A 365 -17.18 11.27 0.09
CA TYR A 365 -17.56 12.09 -1.07
C TYR A 365 -17.06 13.55 -0.98
N TYR A 366 -16.99 14.10 0.23
CA TYR A 366 -16.54 15.48 0.49
C TYR A 366 -15.01 15.65 0.49
N ASP A 367 -14.24 14.57 0.50
CA ASP A 367 -12.78 14.60 0.43
C ASP A 367 -12.27 14.65 -1.03
N PHE A 368 -13.08 14.28 -2.02
CA PHE A 368 -12.69 14.27 -3.43
C PHE A 368 -12.20 15.61 -4.01
N PRO A 369 -12.70 16.80 -3.57
CA PRO A 369 -12.08 18.07 -3.91
C PRO A 369 -10.61 18.15 -3.46
N ALA A 370 -10.27 17.61 -2.29
CA ALA A 370 -8.89 17.56 -1.80
C ALA A 370 -8.05 16.58 -2.62
N VAL A 371 -8.57 15.39 -2.94
CA VAL A 371 -7.91 14.40 -3.82
C VAL A 371 -7.52 15.05 -5.16
N ARG A 372 -8.47 15.70 -5.85
CA ARG A 372 -8.19 16.42 -7.11
C ARG A 372 -7.20 17.57 -6.96
N SER A 373 -7.12 18.18 -5.78
CA SER A 373 -6.13 19.24 -5.51
C SER A 373 -4.73 18.65 -5.32
N ILE A 374 -4.64 17.52 -4.60
CA ILE A 374 -3.40 16.79 -4.38
C ILE A 374 -2.82 16.30 -5.71
N ASP A 375 -3.65 15.68 -6.55
CA ASP A 375 -3.24 15.17 -7.87
C ASP A 375 -2.68 16.30 -8.74
N ARG A 376 -3.35 17.46 -8.78
CA ARG A 376 -2.91 18.62 -9.56
C ARG A 376 -1.61 19.23 -9.05
N GLU A 377 -1.43 19.27 -7.73
CA GLU A 377 -0.19 19.80 -7.13
C GLU A 377 0.97 18.86 -7.43
N ALA A 378 0.80 17.55 -7.17
CA ALA A 378 1.81 16.54 -7.40
C ALA A 378 2.20 16.39 -8.88
N ALA A 379 1.25 16.62 -9.80
CA ALA A 379 1.52 16.60 -11.24
C ALA A 379 2.61 17.61 -11.66
N ARG A 380 2.76 18.74 -10.96
CA ARG A 380 3.79 19.76 -11.25
C ARG A 380 5.20 19.23 -11.09
N ASP A 381 5.38 18.26 -10.19
CA ASP A 381 6.66 17.62 -9.90
C ASP A 381 6.69 16.17 -10.42
N ASN A 382 5.94 15.86 -11.48
CA ASN A 382 5.87 14.53 -12.08
C ASN A 382 5.49 13.42 -11.06
N TYR A 383 4.58 13.73 -10.14
CA TYR A 383 4.09 12.81 -9.12
C TYR A 383 5.19 12.22 -8.23
N ARG A 384 6.22 13.00 -7.92
CA ARG A 384 7.22 12.62 -6.91
C ARG A 384 6.55 12.26 -5.58
N ILE A 385 7.04 11.22 -4.91
CA ILE A 385 6.48 10.74 -3.64
C ILE A 385 6.44 11.86 -2.59
N SER A 386 7.51 12.65 -2.46
CA SER A 386 7.56 13.78 -1.53
C SER A 386 6.52 14.85 -1.85
N SER A 387 6.23 15.10 -3.13
CA SER A 387 5.23 16.08 -3.58
C SER A 387 3.81 15.61 -3.24
N LEU A 388 3.50 14.33 -3.49
CA LEU A 388 2.23 13.70 -3.08
C LEU A 388 2.02 13.77 -1.56
N ILE A 389 3.03 13.38 -0.78
CA ILE A 389 2.97 13.39 0.69
C ILE A 389 2.80 14.82 1.22
N LEU A 390 3.57 15.78 0.71
CA LEU A 390 3.45 17.19 1.10
C LEU A 390 2.07 17.76 0.74
N ALA A 391 1.52 17.41 -0.42
CA ALA A 391 0.19 17.84 -0.82
C ALA A 391 -0.90 17.25 0.08
N ILE A 392 -0.79 15.97 0.49
CA ILE A 392 -1.66 15.35 1.49
C ILE A 392 -1.55 16.10 2.82
N VAL A 393 -0.34 16.30 3.34
CA VAL A 393 -0.13 16.99 4.62
C VAL A 393 -0.70 18.40 4.61
N LYS A 394 -0.64 19.10 3.47
CA LYS A 394 -1.18 20.45 3.30
C LYS A 394 -2.70 20.48 3.08
N SER A 395 -3.32 19.34 2.80
CA SER A 395 -4.74 19.27 2.44
C SER A 395 -5.68 19.55 3.62
N THR A 396 -6.88 20.03 3.29
CA THR A 396 -7.97 20.25 4.26
C THR A 396 -8.26 19.02 5.13
N PRO A 397 -8.47 17.79 4.60
CA PRO A 397 -8.79 16.65 5.46
C PRO A 397 -7.67 16.28 6.44
N PHE A 398 -6.41 16.60 6.12
CA PHE A 398 -5.27 16.31 6.99
C PHE A 398 -5.04 17.38 8.07
N GLN A 399 -5.37 18.64 7.82
CA GLN A 399 -5.15 19.74 8.77
C GLN A 399 -6.40 20.19 9.51
N MET A 400 -7.58 19.79 9.05
CA MET A 400 -8.85 20.22 9.61
C MET A 400 -9.60 19.03 10.20
N ARG A 401 -10.45 19.33 11.18
CA ARG A 401 -11.45 18.41 11.72
C ARG A 401 -12.78 19.13 11.83
N ARG A 402 -13.86 18.36 11.77
CA ARG A 402 -15.21 18.84 12.08
C ARG A 402 -15.50 18.51 13.54
N ALA A 403 -15.94 19.51 14.30
CA ALA A 403 -16.37 19.33 15.67
C ALA A 403 -17.50 18.29 15.73
N SER A 404 -17.42 17.41 16.71
CA SER A 404 -18.41 16.36 16.93
C SER A 404 -19.78 17.00 17.14
N ASP A 405 -20.82 16.43 16.55
CA ASP A 405 -22.19 16.82 16.90
C ASP A 405 -22.42 16.33 18.35
N SER A 406 -22.61 17.29 19.26
CA SER A 406 -22.72 17.06 20.71
C SER A 406 -23.93 16.22 21.10
#